data_AF-R4Z0P1-F1
#
_entry.id   AF-R4Z0P1-F1
#
_cell.length_a   1.000
_cell.length_b   1.000
_cell.length_c   1.000
_cell.angle_alpha   90.00
_cell.angle_beta   90.00
_cell.angle_gamma   90.00
#
_symmetry.space_group_name_H-M   'P 1'
#
loop_
_entity.id
_entity.type
_entity.pdbx_description
1 polymer ?
#
loop_
_entity_poly.entity_id
_entity_poly.type
_entity_poly.pdbx_seq_one_letter_code
_entity_poly.pdbx_strand_id
1 'polypeptide(L)'
;MRTPNLEDVVANGSDHPVPKVPLPDHHDRRRPLVLCLWDAPNMDASLFSVTGADHHTVVRPQYDAFGKWLVGQGTPSTETVEGRRPRSPMDVEALLFLSVVSNRAAQVAPFVTAARQSGFTVFCRDRDEGDIDDALVAASAQRLAERDQPGTLIVCSADQDLARVAADPAKAAGWRVMVVAYRELCGWTDEAGYEFLDPEEIPHLFPKPLNRFDLAHLPTGGVFAPSLRTLTPLQP
;
A
#
# COMPACT_ATOMS: atom_id res chain seq x y z
N MET A 1 -17.53 16.87 5.34
CA MET A 1 -17.02 15.82 6.24
C MET A 1 -15.80 16.36 6.95
N ARG A 2 -15.65 16.12 8.26
CA ARG A 2 -14.43 16.48 8.99
C ARG A 2 -13.29 15.60 8.46
N THR A 3 -12.15 16.18 8.12
CA THR A 3 -10.94 15.40 7.82
C THR A 3 -10.56 14.65 9.10
N PRO A 4 -10.41 13.32 9.06
CA PRO A 4 -9.99 12.55 10.23
C PRO A 4 -8.65 13.10 10.74
N ASN A 5 -8.51 13.20 12.05
CA ASN A 5 -7.23 13.59 12.63
C ASN A 5 -6.40 12.33 12.95
N LEU A 6 -5.11 12.55 13.25
CA LEU A 6 -4.20 11.48 13.69
C LEU A 6 -4.76 10.68 14.87
N GLU A 7 -5.53 11.32 15.76
CA GLU A 7 -6.10 10.67 16.94
C GLU A 7 -7.18 9.66 16.54
N ASP A 8 -8.01 9.96 15.54
CA ASP A 8 -9.08 9.08 15.06
C ASP A 8 -8.51 7.79 14.45
N VAL A 9 -7.40 7.88 13.71
CA VAL A 9 -6.73 6.73 13.07
C VAL A 9 -5.89 5.92 14.07
N VAL A 10 -5.31 6.57 15.09
CA VAL A 10 -4.46 5.90 16.10
C VAL A 10 -5.29 5.37 17.29
N ALA A 11 -6.52 5.82 17.48
CA ALA A 11 -7.37 5.46 18.63
C ALA A 11 -7.70 3.97 18.72
N ASN A 12 -7.65 3.24 17.60
CA ASN A 12 -7.93 1.82 17.53
C ASN A 12 -6.65 0.94 17.51
N GLY A 13 -5.48 1.58 17.69
CA GLY A 13 -4.18 0.93 17.81
C GLY A 13 -4.00 0.16 19.11
N SER A 14 -2.83 -0.47 19.26
CA SER A 14 -2.52 -1.25 20.46
C SER A 14 -2.14 -0.35 21.64
N ASP A 15 -2.45 -0.80 22.87
CA ASP A 15 -1.93 -0.19 24.11
C ASP A 15 -0.39 -0.31 24.24
N HIS A 16 0.24 -1.15 23.40
CA HIS A 16 1.68 -1.34 23.37
C HIS A 16 2.38 -0.32 22.46
N PRO A 17 3.59 0.13 22.82
CA PRO A 17 4.34 1.08 21.99
C PRO A 17 4.71 0.44 20.65
N VAL A 18 4.49 1.18 19.56
CA VAL A 18 4.92 0.75 18.23
C VAL A 18 6.46 0.56 18.20
N PRO A 19 6.97 -0.60 17.77
CA PRO A 19 8.39 -0.83 17.63
C PRO A 19 8.95 0.05 16.50
N LYS A 20 10.16 0.57 16.70
CA LYS A 20 10.86 1.34 15.65
C LYS A 20 11.20 0.45 14.47
N VAL A 21 11.03 0.98 13.26
CA VAL A 21 11.45 0.30 12.04
C VAL A 21 12.98 0.31 11.97
N PRO A 22 13.65 -0.86 11.90
CA PRO A 22 15.10 -0.93 11.81
C PRO A 22 15.59 -0.26 10.53
N LEU A 23 16.64 0.56 10.62
CA LEU A 23 17.28 1.16 9.43
C LEU A 23 18.12 0.10 8.73
N PRO A 24 17.93 -0.15 7.42
CA PRO A 24 18.82 -1.04 6.68
C PRO A 24 20.24 -0.44 6.59
N ASP A 25 21.27 -1.27 6.80
CA ASP A 25 22.68 -0.81 6.87
C ASP A 25 23.19 -0.06 5.63
N HIS A 26 22.52 -0.23 4.48
CA HIS A 26 22.91 0.38 3.22
C HIS A 26 22.22 1.72 2.92
N HIS A 27 21.31 2.17 3.78
CA HIS A 27 20.60 3.44 3.60
C HIS A 27 21.47 4.64 3.99
N ASP A 28 21.60 5.61 3.09
CA ASP A 28 22.24 6.90 3.37
C ASP A 28 21.15 7.95 3.58
N ARG A 29 21.09 8.55 4.78
CA ARG A 29 20.07 9.56 5.14
C ARG A 29 20.05 10.77 4.21
N ARG A 30 21.16 11.01 3.50
CA ARG A 30 21.30 12.09 2.51
C ARG A 30 20.71 11.71 1.15
N ARG A 31 20.42 10.43 0.89
CA ARG A 31 19.75 10.00 -0.34
C ARG A 31 18.23 10.11 -0.18
N PRO A 32 17.52 10.56 -1.23
CA PRO A 32 16.07 10.44 -1.26
C PRO A 32 15.64 8.97 -1.14
N LEU A 33 14.46 8.73 -0.58
CA LEU A 33 13.91 7.41 -0.32
C LEU A 33 12.64 7.17 -1.14
N VAL A 34 12.49 6.01 -1.75
CA VAL A 34 11.18 5.46 -2.11
C VAL A 34 10.73 4.58 -0.95
N LEU A 35 9.73 5.05 -0.20
CA LEU A 35 9.14 4.32 0.91
C LEU A 35 7.78 3.78 0.48
N CYS A 36 7.60 2.47 0.54
CA CYS A 36 6.31 1.83 0.36
C CYS A 36 5.75 1.38 1.71
N LEU A 37 4.52 1.78 2.02
CA LEU A 37 3.72 1.29 3.13
C LEU A 37 2.62 0.40 2.56
N TRP A 38 2.69 -0.90 2.81
CA TRP A 38 1.71 -1.87 2.32
C TRP A 38 0.79 -2.31 3.46
N ASP A 39 -0.45 -1.86 3.41
CA ASP A 39 -1.53 -2.25 4.32
C ASP A 39 -2.22 -3.49 3.78
N ALA A 40 -1.76 -4.68 4.21
CA ALA A 40 -2.24 -5.92 3.63
C ALA A 40 -3.73 -6.19 3.91
N PRO A 41 -4.28 -5.93 5.11
CA PRO A 41 -5.71 -6.09 5.36
C PRO A 41 -6.58 -5.28 4.41
N ASN A 42 -6.30 -3.99 4.19
CA ASN A 42 -7.11 -3.18 3.28
C ASN A 42 -6.90 -3.57 1.82
N MET A 43 -5.66 -3.92 1.42
CA MET A 43 -5.40 -4.37 0.05
C MET A 43 -6.09 -5.71 -0.28
N ASP A 44 -6.05 -6.67 0.65
CA ASP A 44 -6.73 -7.96 0.48
C ASP A 44 -8.26 -7.77 0.51
N ALA A 45 -8.80 -6.99 1.46
CA ALA A 45 -10.23 -6.69 1.55
C ALA A 45 -10.77 -5.99 0.29
N SER A 46 -10.01 -5.03 -0.22
CA SER A 46 -10.36 -4.31 -1.44
C SER A 46 -10.34 -5.22 -2.66
N LEU A 47 -9.36 -6.13 -2.75
CA LEU A 47 -9.28 -7.10 -3.84
C LEU A 47 -10.51 -8.01 -3.87
N PHE A 48 -10.97 -8.48 -2.70
CA PHE A 48 -12.22 -9.27 -2.60
C PHE A 48 -13.44 -8.46 -3.03
N SER A 49 -13.52 -7.19 -2.61
CA SER A 49 -14.63 -6.29 -2.96
C SER A 49 -14.74 -6.08 -4.47
N VAL A 50 -13.63 -5.85 -5.16
CA VAL A 50 -13.64 -5.55 -6.60
C VAL A 50 -13.75 -6.79 -7.49
N THR A 51 -13.27 -7.95 -7.03
CA THR A 51 -13.30 -9.20 -7.83
C THR A 51 -14.47 -10.13 -7.50
N GLY A 52 -15.07 -10.00 -6.32
CA GLY A 52 -16.01 -10.97 -5.77
C GLY A 52 -15.40 -12.33 -5.43
N ALA A 53 -14.09 -12.48 -5.55
CA ALA A 53 -13.39 -13.72 -5.19
C ALA A 53 -13.42 -13.93 -3.66
N ASP A 54 -13.38 -15.18 -3.23
CA ASP A 54 -13.19 -15.51 -1.82
C ASP A 54 -11.70 -15.60 -1.46
N HIS A 55 -11.42 -15.78 -0.17
CA HIS A 55 -10.07 -15.86 0.38
C HIS A 55 -9.24 -17.06 -0.11
N HIS A 56 -9.86 -18.06 -0.73
CA HIS A 56 -9.18 -19.26 -1.24
C HIS A 56 -8.84 -19.16 -2.73
N THR A 57 -9.61 -18.37 -3.47
CA THR A 57 -9.52 -18.27 -4.93
C THR A 57 -8.89 -16.99 -5.42
N VAL A 58 -8.70 -16.01 -4.52
CA VAL A 58 -8.10 -14.73 -4.86
C VAL A 58 -6.66 -14.90 -5.32
N VAL A 59 -6.37 -14.26 -6.45
CA VAL A 59 -5.02 -14.20 -6.99
C VAL A 59 -4.25 -13.14 -6.21
N ARG A 60 -3.35 -13.58 -5.33
CA ARG A 60 -2.52 -12.66 -4.54
C ARG A 60 -1.46 -11.97 -5.41
N PRO A 61 -1.07 -10.73 -5.07
CA PRO A 61 0.04 -10.03 -5.70
C PRO A 61 1.37 -10.80 -5.57
N GLN A 62 2.21 -10.74 -6.61
CA GLN A 62 3.58 -11.26 -6.58
C GLN A 62 4.54 -10.20 -6.02
N TYR A 63 5.01 -10.39 -4.79
CA TYR A 63 5.92 -9.44 -4.14
C TYR A 63 7.24 -9.23 -4.87
N ASP A 64 7.76 -10.25 -5.56
CA ASP A 64 8.96 -10.10 -6.38
C ASP A 64 8.74 -9.13 -7.55
N ALA A 65 7.57 -9.18 -8.19
CA ALA A 65 7.21 -8.26 -9.27
C ALA A 65 7.04 -6.84 -8.72
N PHE A 66 6.38 -6.71 -7.57
CA PHE A 66 6.22 -5.43 -6.89
C PHE A 66 7.56 -4.82 -6.46
N GLY A 67 8.45 -5.61 -5.86
CA GLY A 67 9.77 -5.18 -5.43
C GLY A 67 10.62 -4.67 -6.59
N LYS A 68 10.58 -5.36 -7.75
CA LYS A 68 11.24 -4.89 -8.98
C LYS A 68 10.66 -3.57 -9.46
N TRP A 69 9.34 -3.42 -9.42
CA TRP A 69 8.66 -2.18 -9.78
C TRP A 69 9.05 -1.01 -8.84
N LEU A 70 9.11 -1.25 -7.52
CA LEU A 70 9.57 -0.25 -6.53
C LEU A 70 11.00 0.21 -6.81
N VAL A 71 11.90 -0.72 -7.14
CA VAL A 71 13.28 -0.37 -7.53
C VAL A 71 13.30 0.50 -8.80
N GLY A 72 12.38 0.25 -9.73
CA GLY A 72 12.16 1.10 -10.90
C GLY A 72 11.75 2.53 -10.52
N GLN A 73 10.92 2.72 -9.48
CA GLN A 73 10.55 4.07 -8.99
C GLN A 73 11.73 4.84 -8.39
N GLY A 74 12.72 4.15 -7.83
CA GLY A 74 13.94 4.75 -7.27
C GLY A 74 15.05 4.98 -8.29
N THR A 75 14.89 4.46 -9.50
CA THR A 75 15.88 4.58 -10.58
C THR A 75 15.65 5.88 -11.36
N PRO A 76 16.63 6.78 -11.44
CA PRO A 76 16.52 8.00 -12.25
C PRO A 76 16.22 7.65 -13.70
N SER A 77 15.22 8.30 -14.31
CA SER A 77 15.02 8.22 -15.75
C SER A 77 16.31 8.64 -16.47
N THR A 78 16.79 7.80 -17.39
CA THR A 78 17.97 8.11 -18.24
C THR A 78 17.67 9.19 -19.28
N GLU A 79 16.41 9.61 -19.41
CA GLU A 79 16.00 10.74 -20.23
C GLU A 79 16.59 12.03 -19.66
N THR A 80 17.66 12.48 -20.30
CA THR A 80 18.27 13.78 -20.03
C THR A 80 17.34 14.84 -20.60
N VAL A 81 16.34 15.27 -19.83
CA VAL A 81 15.61 16.50 -20.14
C VAL A 81 16.62 17.64 -20.01
N GLU A 82 16.90 18.32 -21.12
CA GLU A 82 17.87 19.42 -21.18
C GLU A 82 17.68 20.39 -20.00
N GLY A 83 18.71 20.52 -19.16
CA GLY A 83 18.74 21.46 -18.04
C GLY A 83 18.42 20.88 -16.65
N ARG A 84 18.02 19.61 -16.50
CA ARG A 84 17.89 18.95 -15.18
C ARG A 84 19.11 18.06 -14.89
N ARG A 85 19.77 18.25 -13.74
CA ARG A 85 20.80 17.32 -13.26
C ARG A 85 20.17 15.91 -13.12
N PRO A 86 20.88 14.83 -13.49
CA PRO A 86 20.41 13.48 -13.25
C PRO A 86 20.10 13.31 -11.75
N ARG A 87 18.93 12.76 -11.43
CA ARG A 87 18.57 12.48 -10.03
C ARG A 87 19.58 11.48 -9.48
N SER A 88 20.00 11.64 -8.23
CA SER A 88 20.75 10.59 -7.54
C SER A 88 19.88 9.33 -7.42
N PRO A 89 20.47 8.12 -7.47
CA PRO A 89 19.72 6.91 -7.15
C PRO A 89 19.11 7.04 -5.75
N MET A 90 17.85 6.63 -5.65
CA MET A 90 17.09 6.66 -4.40
C MET A 90 17.24 5.33 -3.69
N ASP A 91 17.34 5.36 -2.36
CA ASP A 91 17.19 4.13 -1.58
C ASP A 91 15.72 3.67 -1.66
N VAL A 92 15.46 2.37 -1.57
CA VAL A 92 14.11 1.80 -1.73
C VAL A 92 13.81 0.90 -0.55
N GLU A 93 12.68 1.14 0.10
CA GLU A 93 12.23 0.41 1.27
C GLU A 93 10.76 0.07 1.16
N ALA A 94 10.41 -1.17 1.46
CA ALA A 94 9.04 -1.65 1.48
C ALA A 94 8.70 -2.21 2.86
N LEU A 95 7.67 -1.64 3.48
CA LEU A 95 7.13 -2.06 4.77
C LEU A 95 5.79 -2.75 4.52
N LEU A 96 5.64 -3.99 4.99
CA LEU A 96 4.41 -4.78 4.89
C LEU A 96 3.78 -4.91 6.28
N PHE A 97 2.55 -4.45 6.44
CA PHE A 97 1.82 -4.48 7.71
C PHE A 97 0.75 -5.57 7.65
N LEU A 98 0.77 -6.47 8.65
CA LEU A 98 -0.11 -7.63 8.74
C LEU A 98 -0.83 -7.66 10.09
N SER A 99 -2.16 -7.80 10.03
CA SER A 99 -2.96 -8.22 11.18
C SER A 99 -3.10 -9.76 11.14
N VAL A 100 -2.58 -10.43 12.16
CA VAL A 100 -2.49 -11.89 12.23
C VAL A 100 -3.43 -12.40 13.30
N VAL A 101 -4.28 -13.37 12.98
CA VAL A 101 -5.02 -14.10 14.02
C VAL A 101 -4.06 -15.11 14.64
N SER A 102 -3.80 -15.02 15.94
CA SER A 102 -2.80 -15.85 16.63
C SER A 102 -2.89 -17.36 16.32
N ASN A 103 -4.10 -17.92 16.28
CA ASN A 103 -4.31 -19.34 15.99
C ASN A 103 -4.05 -19.73 14.51
N ARG A 104 -3.79 -18.77 13.62
CA ARG A 104 -3.43 -18.97 12.20
C ARG A 104 -1.97 -18.61 11.90
N ALA A 105 -1.14 -18.30 12.89
CA ALA A 105 0.25 -17.87 12.67
C ALA A 105 1.06 -18.85 11.79
N ALA A 106 0.88 -20.16 11.98
CA ALA A 106 1.56 -21.18 11.17
C ALA A 106 1.19 -21.13 9.67
N GLN A 107 -0.02 -20.68 9.34
CA GLN A 107 -0.47 -20.52 7.95
C GLN A 107 0.11 -19.26 7.29
N VAL A 108 0.38 -18.23 8.08
CA VAL A 108 0.90 -16.93 7.63
C VAL A 108 2.43 -16.93 7.55
N ALA A 109 3.11 -17.77 8.32
CA ALA A 109 4.57 -17.83 8.39
C ALA A 109 5.29 -18.03 7.03
N PRO A 110 4.82 -18.92 6.11
CA PRO A 110 5.43 -19.05 4.79
C PRO A 110 5.34 -17.78 3.96
N PHE A 111 4.20 -17.09 4.04
CA PHE A 111 3.96 -15.83 3.35
C PHE A 111 4.88 -14.71 3.90
N VAL A 112 4.99 -14.58 5.23
CA VAL A 112 5.92 -13.63 5.86
C VAL A 112 7.36 -13.90 5.43
N THR A 113 7.75 -15.18 5.38
CA THR A 113 9.09 -15.59 4.95
C THR A 113 9.33 -15.19 3.49
N ALA A 114 8.37 -15.44 2.60
CA ALA A 114 8.48 -15.06 1.19
C ALA A 114 8.58 -13.54 1.01
N ALA A 115 7.73 -12.75 1.68
CA ALA A 115 7.80 -11.28 1.62
C ALA A 115 9.17 -10.75 2.07
N ARG A 116 9.74 -11.33 3.15
CA ARG A 116 11.09 -10.99 3.62
C ARG A 116 12.18 -11.36 2.62
N GLN A 117 12.05 -12.51 1.95
CA GLN A 117 12.97 -12.92 0.88
C GLN A 117 12.91 -11.98 -0.33
N SER A 118 11.73 -11.40 -0.61
CA SER A 118 11.53 -10.36 -1.63
C SER A 118 12.02 -8.97 -1.21
N GLY A 119 12.56 -8.81 0.00
CA GLY A 119 13.14 -7.54 0.49
C GLY A 119 12.20 -6.65 1.31
N PHE A 120 11.02 -7.14 1.72
CA PHE A 120 10.12 -6.39 2.58
C PHE A 120 10.51 -6.52 4.05
N THR A 121 10.44 -5.41 4.78
CA THR A 121 10.37 -5.43 6.25
C THR A 121 8.91 -5.66 6.64
N VAL A 122 8.66 -6.68 7.46
CA VAL A 122 7.29 -7.08 7.80
C VAL A 122 7.00 -6.73 9.26
N PHE A 123 5.94 -5.96 9.47
CA PHE A 123 5.31 -5.74 10.76
C PHE A 123 4.10 -6.69 10.90
N CYS A 124 4.06 -7.43 12.00
CA CYS A 124 2.93 -8.30 12.34
C CYS A 124 2.41 -7.89 13.72
N ARG A 125 1.09 -7.76 13.85
CA ARG A 125 0.41 -7.61 15.14
C ARG A 125 -0.70 -8.65 15.25
N ASP A 126 -0.94 -9.13 16.47
CA ASP A 126 -2.14 -9.94 16.70
C ASP A 126 -3.38 -9.08 16.49
N ARG A 127 -4.37 -9.59 15.76
CA ARG A 127 -5.63 -8.87 15.54
C ARG A 127 -6.36 -8.54 16.84
N ASP A 128 -6.17 -9.36 17.87
CA ASP A 128 -6.80 -9.15 19.17
C ASP A 128 -6.11 -8.04 20.00
N GLU A 129 -4.93 -7.58 19.57
CA GLU A 129 -4.17 -6.51 20.24
C GLU A 129 -4.43 -5.10 19.66
N GLY A 130 -5.23 -4.99 18.59
CA GLY A 130 -5.57 -3.71 17.95
C GLY A 130 -5.46 -3.77 16.41
N ASP A 131 -5.78 -2.65 15.76
CA ASP A 131 -5.52 -2.47 14.33
C ASP A 131 -4.01 -2.35 14.04
N ILE A 132 -3.57 -1.93 12.85
CA ILE A 132 -2.14 -1.77 12.52
C ILE A 132 -1.81 -0.34 12.04
N ASP A 133 -2.78 0.56 12.18
CA ASP A 133 -2.82 1.86 11.53
C ASP A 133 -1.81 2.82 12.20
N ASP A 134 -1.76 2.77 13.53
CA ASP A 134 -0.76 3.43 14.36
C ASP A 134 0.69 3.07 13.94
N ALA A 135 0.95 1.80 13.64
CA ALA A 135 2.26 1.30 13.28
C ALA A 135 2.66 1.79 11.89
N LEU A 136 1.71 1.82 10.96
CA LEU A 136 1.91 2.35 9.61
C LEU A 136 2.23 3.85 9.64
N VAL A 137 1.44 4.62 10.38
CA VAL A 137 1.63 6.07 10.53
C VAL A 137 2.95 6.38 11.25
N ALA A 138 3.26 5.66 12.33
CA ALA A 138 4.51 5.83 13.06
C ALA A 138 5.74 5.49 12.21
N ALA A 139 5.67 4.44 11.38
CA ALA A 139 6.72 4.09 10.44
C ALA A 139 6.96 5.18 9.39
N SER A 140 5.87 5.73 8.82
CA SER A 140 5.92 6.88 7.91
C SER A 140 6.64 8.06 8.57
N ALA A 141 6.15 8.48 9.74
CA ALA A 141 6.69 9.60 10.50
C ALA A 141 8.18 9.41 10.87
N GLN A 142 8.55 8.20 11.29
CA GLN A 142 9.94 7.85 11.58
C GLN A 142 10.82 8.07 10.35
N ARG A 143 10.44 7.53 9.18
CA ARG A 143 11.25 7.64 7.96
C ARG A 143 11.33 9.06 7.42
N LEU A 144 10.25 9.82 7.52
CA LEU A 144 10.22 11.25 7.19
C LEU A 144 11.24 12.03 8.03
N ALA A 145 11.25 11.82 9.35
CA ALA A 145 12.18 12.47 10.27
C ALA A 145 13.64 12.02 10.10
N GLU A 146 13.87 10.85 9.49
CA GLU A 146 15.20 10.30 9.28
C GLU A 146 15.88 10.76 7.98
N ARG A 147 15.18 11.48 7.08
CA ARG A 147 15.72 11.85 5.77
C ARG A 147 15.97 13.35 5.65
N ASP A 148 17.11 13.68 5.04
CA ASP A 148 17.51 15.08 4.82
C ASP A 148 16.88 15.67 3.54
N GLN A 149 16.38 14.82 2.64
CA GLN A 149 15.81 15.21 1.36
C GLN A 149 14.46 14.52 1.12
N PRO A 150 13.51 15.20 0.46
CA PRO A 150 12.22 14.61 0.13
C PRO A 150 12.37 13.48 -0.89
N GLY A 151 11.60 12.42 -0.66
CA GLY A 151 11.57 11.23 -1.46
C GLY A 151 10.22 11.00 -2.17
N THR A 152 9.87 9.74 -2.33
CA THR A 152 8.55 9.28 -2.76
C THR A 152 7.97 8.40 -1.67
N LEU A 153 6.77 8.72 -1.22
CA LEU A 153 5.96 7.87 -0.35
C LEU A 153 4.88 7.19 -1.19
N ILE A 154 4.83 5.86 -1.12
CA ILE A 154 3.83 5.03 -1.76
C ILE A 154 2.99 4.40 -0.65
N VAL A 155 1.69 4.67 -0.62
CA VAL A 155 0.76 4.06 0.33
C VAL A 155 -0.12 3.08 -0.43
N CYS A 156 0.04 1.79 -0.14
CA CYS A 156 -0.82 0.75 -0.70
C CYS A 156 -1.98 0.50 0.27
N SER A 157 -3.04 1.30 0.15
CA SER A 157 -4.29 1.15 0.90
C SER A 157 -5.42 1.86 0.17
N ALA A 158 -6.63 1.28 0.24
CA ALA A 158 -7.85 1.94 -0.22
C ALA A 158 -8.52 2.79 0.88
N ASP A 159 -8.03 2.69 2.13
CA ASP A 159 -8.53 3.48 3.24
C ASP A 159 -8.06 4.94 3.09
N GLN A 160 -9.02 5.82 2.78
CA GLN A 160 -8.77 7.24 2.60
C GLN A 160 -8.23 7.92 3.87
N ASP A 161 -8.74 7.53 5.03
CA ASP A 161 -8.49 8.23 6.28
C ASP A 161 -7.09 7.89 6.78
N LEU A 162 -6.76 6.59 6.77
CA LEU A 162 -5.40 6.10 7.03
C LEU A 162 -4.38 6.70 6.05
N ALA A 163 -4.68 6.68 4.75
CA ALA A 163 -3.76 7.18 3.74
C ALA A 163 -3.48 8.67 3.90
N ARG A 164 -4.51 9.47 4.22
CA ARG A 164 -4.34 10.91 4.50
C ARG A 164 -3.46 11.16 5.72
N VAL A 165 -3.75 10.49 6.83
CA VAL A 165 -2.95 10.63 8.06
C VAL A 165 -1.49 10.20 7.84
N ALA A 166 -1.26 9.13 7.08
CA ALA A 166 0.08 8.64 6.79
C ALA A 166 0.85 9.53 5.79
N ALA A 167 0.16 10.17 4.83
CA ALA A 167 0.79 10.80 3.67
C ALA A 167 0.75 12.33 3.64
N ASP A 168 -0.22 12.98 4.29
CA ASP A 168 -0.29 14.45 4.34
C ASP A 168 0.98 15.10 4.93
N PRO A 169 1.60 14.56 6.01
CA PRO A 169 2.88 15.07 6.49
C PRO A 169 3.99 14.98 5.44
N ALA A 170 4.04 13.89 4.66
CA ALA A 170 5.03 13.70 3.61
C ALA A 170 4.82 14.70 2.46
N LYS A 171 3.57 14.85 2.03
CA LYS A 171 3.19 15.84 1.01
C LYS A 171 3.54 17.26 1.44
N ALA A 172 3.23 17.63 2.69
CA ALA A 172 3.58 18.94 3.26
C ALA A 172 5.11 19.16 3.31
N ALA A 173 5.89 18.10 3.54
CA ALA A 173 7.35 18.10 3.50
C ALA A 173 7.94 18.05 2.06
N GLY A 174 7.09 18.11 1.02
CA GLY A 174 7.52 18.13 -0.37
C GLY A 174 7.87 16.76 -0.96
N TRP A 175 7.47 15.66 -0.31
CA TRP A 175 7.59 14.32 -0.88
C TRP A 175 6.55 14.14 -2.00
N ARG A 176 6.94 13.38 -3.03
CA ARG A 176 5.98 12.83 -3.98
C ARG A 176 5.14 11.78 -3.24
N VAL A 177 3.82 11.84 -3.33
CA VAL A 177 2.92 10.88 -2.70
C VAL A 177 2.13 10.15 -3.78
N MET A 178 2.14 8.82 -3.72
CA MET A 178 1.37 7.94 -4.59
C MET A 178 0.53 6.98 -3.73
N VAL A 179 -0.72 6.79 -4.10
CA VAL A 179 -1.60 5.77 -3.55
C VAL A 179 -1.71 4.64 -4.56
N VAL A 180 -1.41 3.42 -4.11
CA VAL A 180 -1.55 2.20 -4.91
C VAL A 180 -2.75 1.42 -4.39
N ALA A 181 -3.84 1.44 -5.13
CA ALA A 181 -5.08 0.78 -4.72
C ALA A 181 -6.03 0.62 -5.91
N TYR A 182 -7.14 -0.09 -5.70
CA TYR A 182 -8.07 -0.42 -6.77
C TYR A 182 -8.89 0.81 -7.18
N ARG A 183 -8.91 1.12 -8.47
CA ARG A 183 -9.51 2.34 -9.04
C ARG A 183 -10.94 2.63 -8.56
N GLU A 184 -11.75 1.60 -8.39
CA GLU A 184 -13.14 1.62 -7.94
C GLU A 184 -13.31 2.20 -6.53
N LEU A 185 -12.25 2.15 -5.71
CA LEU A 185 -12.27 2.55 -4.30
C LEU A 185 -11.45 3.83 -4.03
N CYS A 186 -10.81 4.40 -5.05
CA CYS A 186 -9.78 5.43 -4.88
C CYS A 186 -10.03 6.74 -5.63
N GLY A 187 -11.28 7.05 -5.95
CA GLY A 187 -11.67 8.34 -6.56
C GLY A 187 -11.37 9.59 -5.72
N TRP A 188 -11.02 9.42 -4.45
CA TRP A 188 -10.67 10.50 -3.52
C TRP A 188 -9.23 11.04 -3.68
N THR A 189 -8.36 10.30 -4.38
CA THR A 189 -6.93 10.61 -4.51
C THR A 189 -6.65 11.92 -5.26
N ASP A 190 -7.45 12.22 -6.29
CA ASP A 190 -7.37 13.46 -7.06
C ASP A 190 -7.64 14.69 -6.18
N GLU A 191 -8.72 14.66 -5.38
CA GLU A 191 -9.04 15.74 -4.43
C GLU A 191 -7.97 15.87 -3.35
N ALA A 192 -7.41 14.74 -2.90
CA ALA A 192 -6.28 14.73 -1.98
C ALA A 192 -4.98 15.23 -2.63
N GLY A 193 -4.92 15.39 -3.95
CA GLY A 193 -3.72 15.76 -4.70
C GLY A 193 -2.59 14.75 -4.53
N TYR A 194 -2.93 13.46 -4.54
CA TYR A 194 -1.99 12.35 -4.57
C TYR A 194 -1.93 11.76 -5.98
N GLU A 195 -0.79 11.20 -6.35
CA GLU A 195 -0.73 10.34 -7.53
C GLU A 195 -1.46 9.03 -7.25
N PHE A 196 -2.05 8.44 -8.27
CA PHE A 196 -2.78 7.17 -8.16
C PHE A 196 -2.22 6.15 -9.15
N LEU A 197 -2.15 4.89 -8.71
CA LEU A 197 -1.79 3.75 -9.55
C LEU A 197 -2.69 2.56 -9.20
N ASP A 198 -3.35 1.97 -10.20
CA ASP A 198 -4.05 0.70 -9.99
C ASP A 198 -3.01 -0.44 -9.94
N PRO A 199 -3.05 -1.34 -8.94
CA PRO A 199 -2.15 -2.49 -8.84
C PRO A 199 -2.05 -3.31 -10.14
N GLU A 200 -3.13 -3.39 -10.93
CA GLU A 200 -3.15 -4.14 -12.19
C GLU A 200 -2.26 -3.53 -13.29
N GLU A 201 -1.87 -2.25 -13.14
CA GLU A 201 -0.93 -1.56 -14.03
C GLU A 201 0.54 -1.91 -13.71
N ILE A 202 0.81 -2.56 -12.57
CA ILE A 202 2.16 -2.99 -12.21
C ILE A 202 2.52 -4.28 -12.98
N PRO A 203 3.58 -4.27 -13.80
CA PRO A 203 3.93 -5.41 -14.63
C PRO A 203 4.13 -6.69 -13.82
N HIS A 204 3.44 -7.75 -14.22
CA HIS A 204 3.52 -9.08 -13.61
C HIS A 204 3.10 -9.16 -12.13
N LEU A 205 2.44 -8.12 -11.60
CA LEU A 205 1.95 -8.17 -10.22
C LEU A 205 0.93 -9.30 -10.04
N PHE A 206 0.05 -9.47 -11.03
CA PHE A 206 -0.88 -10.58 -11.09
C PHE A 206 -0.54 -11.52 -12.27
N PRO A 207 -0.62 -12.86 -12.09
CA PRO A 207 -0.38 -13.84 -13.15
C PRO A 207 -1.41 -13.79 -14.29
N LYS A 208 -2.60 -13.26 -14.03
CA LYS A 208 -3.66 -13.01 -15.01
C LYS A 208 -4.41 -11.73 -14.63
N PRO A 209 -5.07 -11.06 -15.59
CA PRO A 209 -5.95 -9.94 -15.30
C PRO A 209 -7.00 -10.31 -14.24
N LEU A 210 -7.33 -9.35 -13.40
CA LEU A 210 -8.34 -9.51 -12.36
C LEU A 210 -9.72 -9.56 -13.00
N ASN A 211 -10.60 -10.39 -12.45
CA ASN A 211 -11.99 -10.47 -12.91
C ASN A 211 -12.81 -9.32 -12.30
N ARG A 212 -12.55 -8.10 -12.76
CA ARG A 212 -13.17 -6.86 -12.28
C ARG A 212 -14.04 -6.24 -13.36
N PHE A 213 -14.95 -5.38 -12.94
CA PHE A 213 -15.81 -4.65 -13.85
C PHE A 213 -15.27 -3.23 -14.06
N ASP A 214 -14.81 -2.96 -15.29
CA ASP A 214 -14.19 -1.68 -15.63
C ASP A 214 -15.22 -0.63 -16.05
N LEU A 215 -15.48 0.32 -15.15
CA LEU A 215 -16.35 1.47 -15.41
C LEU A 215 -15.68 2.57 -16.26
N ALA A 216 -14.36 2.56 -16.40
CA ALA A 216 -13.64 3.55 -17.22
C ALA A 216 -13.77 3.25 -18.73
N HIS A 217 -14.02 1.99 -19.10
CA HIS A 217 -14.11 1.56 -20.51
C HIS A 217 -15.43 0.86 -20.83
N LEU A 218 -16.55 1.59 -20.72
CA LEU A 218 -17.87 1.04 -21.03
C LEU A 218 -18.08 0.85 -22.55
N PRO A 219 -18.60 -0.33 -22.98
CA PRO A 219 -18.93 -0.55 -24.38
C PRO A 219 -20.13 0.27 -24.83
N THR A 220 -20.21 0.56 -26.13
CA THR A 220 -21.38 1.22 -26.73
C THR A 220 -22.64 0.37 -26.50
N GLY A 221 -23.68 0.99 -25.94
CA GLY A 221 -24.93 0.29 -25.57
C GLY A 221 -24.97 -0.24 -24.12
N GLY A 222 -23.88 -0.06 -23.36
CA GLY A 222 -23.80 -0.48 -21.96
C GLY A 222 -23.55 -1.98 -21.78
N VAL A 223 -23.26 -2.37 -20.54
CA VAL A 223 -23.01 -3.77 -20.16
C VAL A 223 -23.49 -3.99 -18.73
N PHE A 224 -24.07 -5.16 -18.45
CA PHE A 224 -24.45 -5.55 -17.10
C PHE A 224 -23.20 -5.94 -16.31
N ALA A 225 -23.01 -5.34 -15.15
CA ALA A 225 -22.02 -5.81 -14.19
C ALA A 225 -22.49 -7.16 -13.61
N PRO A 226 -21.69 -8.24 -13.73
CA PRO A 226 -22.05 -9.53 -13.16
C PRO A 226 -22.16 -9.42 -11.64
N SER A 227 -23.14 -10.11 -11.05
CA SER A 227 -23.26 -10.15 -9.60
C SER A 227 -22.07 -10.88 -9.00
N LEU A 228 -21.44 -10.29 -7.99
CA LEU A 228 -20.33 -10.90 -7.25
C LEU A 228 -20.79 -12.00 -6.28
N ARG A 229 -22.09 -12.10 -6.00
CA ARG A 229 -22.69 -13.13 -5.13
C ARG A 229 -24.12 -13.47 -5.55
N THR A 230 -24.58 -14.67 -5.18
CA THR A 230 -25.98 -15.07 -5.39
C THR A 230 -26.90 -14.41 -4.38
N LEU A 231 -28.16 -14.17 -4.76
CA LEU A 231 -29.22 -13.76 -3.83
C LEU A 231 -29.71 -14.99 -3.06
N THR A 232 -28.93 -15.44 -2.08
CA THR A 232 -29.34 -16.49 -1.14
C THR A 232 -30.03 -15.83 0.05
N PRO A 233 -31.17 -16.35 0.56
CA PRO A 233 -31.79 -15.83 1.78
C PRO A 233 -30.76 -15.85 2.91
N LEU A 234 -30.66 -14.76 3.69
CA LEU A 234 -29.92 -14.74 4.95
C LEU A 234 -30.47 -15.89 5.80
N GLN A 235 -29.62 -16.86 6.19
CA GLN A 235 -30.04 -17.85 7.17
C GLN A 235 -30.43 -17.09 8.45
N PRO A 236 -31.58 -17.44 9.07
CA PRO A 236 -32.08 -16.76 10.26
C PRO A 236 -31.12 -16.88 11.45
#